data_AF-A0A9X2XQ16-F1
#
_entry.id   AF-A0A9X2XQ16-F1
#
_cell.length_a   1.000
_cell.length_b   1.000
_cell.length_c   1.000
_cell.angle_alpha   90.00
_cell.angle_beta   90.00
_cell.angle_gamma   90.00
#
_symmetry.space_group_name_H-M   'P 1'
#
loop_
_entity.id
_entity.type
_entity.pdbx_description
1 polymer ?
#
loop_
_entity_poly.entity_id
_entity_poly.type
_entity_poly.pdbx_seq_one_letter_code
_entity_poly.pdbx_strand_id
1 'polypeptide(L)'
;MNLIDFERAGVARKAGYKFLIQLSNGRVDNVISSSELAKDLAATLLQDEVVKELCMRNDYHISMNAKYQLGIKFVAREHFEEEALVEEEMHVA
;
A
#
# COMPACT_ATOMS: atom_id res chain seq x y z
N MET A 1 -24.55 19.63 -14.45
CA MET A 1 -24.95 18.75 -13.33
C MET A 1 -25.28 19.62 -12.13
N ASN A 2 -26.38 19.36 -11.41
CA ASN A 2 -26.95 20.26 -10.40
C ASN A 2 -26.73 19.75 -8.96
N LEU A 3 -26.64 20.71 -8.03
CA LEU A 3 -26.33 20.54 -6.60
C LEU A 3 -27.25 19.54 -5.86
N ILE A 4 -28.51 19.45 -6.28
CA ILE A 4 -29.54 18.62 -5.65
C ILE A 4 -29.27 17.12 -5.85
N ASP A 5 -28.60 16.77 -6.95
CA ASP A 5 -28.20 15.38 -7.20
C ASP A 5 -27.11 14.90 -6.23
N PHE A 6 -26.30 15.83 -5.66
CA PHE A 6 -25.31 15.50 -4.63
C PHE A 6 -25.94 15.29 -3.25
N GLU A 7 -27.00 16.02 -2.90
CA GLU A 7 -27.62 15.92 -1.57
C GLU A 7 -28.47 14.64 -1.41
N ARG A 8 -29.17 14.19 -2.47
CA ARG A 8 -30.00 12.97 -2.42
C ARG A 8 -29.21 11.67 -2.57
N ALA A 9 -27.99 11.70 -3.10
CA ALA A 9 -27.07 10.56 -3.03
C ALA A 9 -26.54 10.30 -1.59
N GLY A 10 -26.82 11.20 -0.64
CA GLY A 10 -26.29 11.18 0.74
C GLY A 10 -26.85 10.10 1.69
N VAL A 11 -27.75 9.21 1.24
CA VAL A 11 -28.32 8.13 2.09
C VAL A 11 -27.77 6.74 1.75
N ALA A 12 -27.01 6.59 0.65
CA ALA A 12 -26.38 5.31 0.32
C ALA A 12 -24.99 5.24 0.96
N ARG A 13 -24.93 4.68 2.17
CA ARG A 13 -23.75 4.24 2.97
C ARG A 13 -22.49 5.09 2.73
N LYS A 14 -22.04 5.82 3.76
CA LYS A 14 -20.65 6.34 3.89
C LYS A 14 -19.65 5.24 3.51
N ALA A 15 -19.36 5.10 2.22
CA ALA A 15 -18.31 4.24 1.71
C ALA A 15 -17.07 5.02 2.07
N GLY A 16 -16.53 4.69 3.24
CA GLY A 16 -15.42 5.41 3.80
C GLY A 16 -14.28 5.34 2.81
N TYR A 17 -13.99 6.45 2.14
CA TYR A 17 -12.74 6.72 1.42
C TYR A 17 -11.52 6.71 2.37
N LYS A 18 -11.66 6.12 3.56
CA LYS A 18 -10.63 5.94 4.55
C LYS A 18 -10.01 4.56 4.33
N PHE A 19 -8.74 4.55 3.98
CA PHE A 19 -7.97 3.32 3.87
C PHE A 19 -6.55 3.51 4.38
N LEU A 20 -5.89 2.40 4.62
CA LEU A 20 -4.46 2.29 4.83
C LEU A 20 -3.98 1.14 3.94
N ILE A 21 -2.95 1.39 3.14
CA ILE A 21 -2.21 0.40 2.37
C ILE A 21 -0.83 0.33 3.01
N GLN A 22 -0.42 -0.86 3.41
CA GLN A 22 0.93 -1.16 3.88
C GLN A 22 1.63 -1.91 2.76
N LEU A 23 2.68 -1.31 2.21
CA LEU A 23 3.51 -1.91 1.17
C LEU A 23 4.81 -2.38 1.82
N SER A 24 5.06 -3.68 1.72
CA SER A 24 6.26 -4.33 2.28
C SER A 24 6.70 -5.42 1.32
N ASN A 25 8.01 -5.56 1.07
CA ASN A 25 8.54 -6.55 0.12
C ASN A 25 7.91 -6.48 -1.29
N GLY A 26 7.59 -5.28 -1.78
CA GLY A 26 6.98 -5.10 -3.11
C GLY A 26 5.56 -5.67 -3.24
N ARG A 27 4.84 -5.84 -2.13
CA ARG A 27 3.43 -6.29 -2.11
C ARG A 27 2.62 -5.58 -1.05
N VAL A 28 1.30 -5.67 -1.14
CA VAL A 28 0.39 -5.21 -0.09
C VAL A 28 0.43 -6.21 1.07
N ASP A 29 0.70 -5.72 2.27
CA ASP A 29 0.87 -6.54 3.48
C ASP A 29 -0.39 -6.61 4.35
N ASN A 30 -1.40 -5.77 4.06
CA ASN A 30 -2.64 -5.68 4.82
C ASN A 30 -3.91 -5.88 3.97
N VAL A 31 -5.02 -6.20 4.63
CA VAL A 31 -6.30 -6.40 3.95
C VAL A 31 -6.90 -5.04 3.54
N ILE A 32 -6.99 -4.82 2.23
CA ILE A 32 -7.59 -3.61 1.62
C ILE A 32 -8.90 -3.91 0.87
N SER A 33 -9.45 -5.11 1.04
CA SER A 33 -10.58 -5.61 0.24
C SER A 33 -11.87 -4.80 0.37
N SER A 34 -12.01 -4.03 1.46
CA SER A 34 -13.16 -3.18 1.76
C SER A 34 -13.20 -1.87 0.98
N SER A 35 -12.15 -1.52 0.23
CA SER A 35 -12.06 -0.29 -0.55
C SER A 35 -11.57 -0.58 -1.96
N GLU A 36 -12.46 -0.50 -2.94
CA GLU A 36 -12.08 -0.65 -4.37
C GLU A 36 -11.01 0.37 -4.77
N LEU A 37 -11.13 1.61 -4.29
CA LEU A 37 -10.13 2.66 -4.54
C LEU A 37 -8.73 2.30 -4.01
N ALA A 38 -8.66 1.67 -2.83
CA ALA A 38 -7.38 1.23 -2.29
C ALA A 38 -6.77 0.11 -3.15
N LYS A 39 -7.60 -0.81 -3.67
CA LYS A 39 -7.16 -1.89 -4.57
C LYS A 39 -6.61 -1.33 -5.87
N ASP A 40 -7.34 -0.42 -6.51
CA ASP A 40 -6.94 0.17 -7.80
C ASP A 40 -5.64 0.97 -7.65
N LEU A 41 -5.51 1.73 -6.55
CA LEU A 41 -4.29 2.46 -6.25
C LEU A 41 -3.11 1.52 -6.02
N ALA A 42 -3.28 0.48 -5.20
CA ALA A 42 -2.23 -0.51 -4.95
C ALA A 42 -1.81 -1.23 -6.24
N ALA A 43 -2.77 -1.63 -7.08
CA ALA A 43 -2.50 -2.28 -8.36
C ALA A 43 -1.72 -1.35 -9.31
N THR A 44 -2.12 -0.08 -9.39
CA THR A 44 -1.43 0.93 -10.22
C THR A 44 0.00 1.16 -9.74
N LEU A 45 0.22 1.25 -8.43
CA LEU A 45 1.55 1.43 -7.85
C LEU A 45 2.45 0.22 -8.09
N LEU A 46 1.92 -1.00 -7.94
CA LEU A 46 2.70 -2.23 -8.12
C LEU A 46 2.92 -2.61 -9.60
N GLN A 47 2.21 -1.97 -10.53
CA GLN A 47 2.41 -2.13 -11.97
C GLN A 47 3.65 -1.38 -12.47
N ASP A 48 4.05 -0.31 -11.80
CA ASP A 48 5.25 0.45 -12.15
C ASP A 48 6.50 -0.22 -11.54
N GLU A 49 7.48 -0.55 -12.38
CA GLU A 49 8.68 -1.27 -11.93
C GLU A 49 9.54 -0.45 -10.97
N VAL A 50 9.62 0.87 -11.16
CA VAL A 50 10.41 1.75 -10.29
C VAL A 50 9.78 1.81 -8.90
N VAL A 51 8.46 1.96 -8.83
CA VAL A 51 7.72 1.94 -7.57
C VAL A 51 7.83 0.57 -6.88
N LYS A 52 7.78 -0.51 -7.65
CA LYS A 52 7.95 -1.86 -7.13
C LYS A 52 9.33 -2.07 -6.52
N GLU A 53 10.40 -1.64 -7.19
CA GLU A 53 11.77 -1.69 -6.65
C GLU A 53 11.91 -0.88 -5.36
N LEU A 54 11.31 0.32 -5.31
CA LEU A 54 11.30 1.14 -4.10
C LEU A 54 10.62 0.40 -2.93
N CYS A 55 9.48 -0.24 -3.19
CA CYS A 55 8.73 -1.01 -2.20
C CYS A 55 9.38 -2.35 -1.84
N MET A 56 10.32 -2.86 -2.65
CA MET A 56 11.13 -4.03 -2.29
C MET A 56 12.21 -3.66 -1.27
N ARG A 57 12.81 -2.47 -1.42
CA ARG A 57 13.88 -1.98 -0.52
C ARG A 57 13.36 -1.42 0.79
N ASN A 58 12.18 -0.80 0.76
CA ASN A 58 11.63 -0.09 1.90
C ASN A 58 10.14 -0.32 2.05
N ASP A 59 9.66 -0.10 3.27
CA ASP A 59 8.24 -0.23 3.58
C ASP A 59 7.56 1.15 3.50
N TYR A 60 6.34 1.18 2.96
CA TYR A 60 5.58 2.41 2.80
C TYR A 60 4.16 2.25 3.32
N HIS A 61 3.68 3.26 4.03
CA HIS A 61 2.29 3.36 4.46
C HIS A 61 1.60 4.47 3.68
N ILE A 62 0.58 4.12 2.91
CA ILE A 62 -0.24 5.05 2.13
C ILE A 62 -1.63 5.07 2.76
N SER A 63 -2.07 6.23 3.20
CA SER A 63 -3.35 6.37 3.89
C SER A 63 -4.18 7.49 3.30
N MET A 64 -5.50 7.29 3.28
CA MET A 64 -6.46 8.34 3.00
C MET A 64 -7.43 8.47 4.16
N ASN A 65 -7.80 9.69 4.51
CA ASN A 65 -8.78 9.96 5.55
C ASN A 65 -10.14 10.40 4.96
N ALA A 66 -11.15 10.53 5.81
CA ALA A 66 -12.50 10.93 5.38
C ALA A 66 -12.61 12.39 4.90
N LYS A 67 -11.53 13.18 5.00
CA LYS A 67 -11.40 14.52 4.41
C LYS A 67 -10.67 14.50 3.06
N TYR A 68 -10.49 13.31 2.47
CA TYR A 68 -9.80 13.10 1.20
C TYR A 68 -8.33 13.54 1.20
N GLN A 69 -7.69 13.56 2.37
CA GLN A 69 -6.27 13.84 2.47
C GLN A 69 -5.50 12.52 2.32
N LEU A 70 -4.63 12.47 1.32
CA LEU A 70 -3.70 11.37 1.09
C LEU A 70 -2.38 11.67 1.84
N GLY A 71 -1.89 10.69 2.58
CA GLY A 71 -0.60 10.76 3.25
C GLY A 71 0.25 9.53 2.91
N ILE A 72 1.53 9.75 2.62
CA ILE A 72 2.52 8.71 2.38
C ILE A 72 3.57 8.81 3.47
N LYS A 73 3.84 7.71 4.15
CA LYS A 73 4.87 7.63 5.18
C LYS A 73 5.88 6.55 4.80
N PHE A 74 7.15 6.96 4.77
CA PHE A 74 8.28 6.05 4.70
C PHE A 74 8.46 5.35 6.05
N VAL A 75 8.60 4.03 6.03
CA VAL A 75 8.91 3.21 7.19
C VAL A 75 10.28 2.58 6.91
N ALA A 76 11.28 3.05 7.65
CA ALA A 76 12.62 2.48 7.54
C ALA A 76 12.58 1.00 7.93
N ARG A 77 13.05 0.15 7.04
CA ARG A 77 13.24 -1.26 7.33
C ARG A 77 14.55 -1.41 8.08
N GLU A 78 14.53 -1.99 9.27
CA GLU A 78 15.76 -2.44 9.91
C GLU A 78 16.29 -3.63 9.09
N HIS A 79 17.28 -3.35 8.25
CA HIS A 79 17.94 -4.34 7.41
C HIS A 79 18.82 -5.18 8.35
N PHE A 80 18.27 -6.27 8.89
CA PHE A 80 19.12 -7.34 9.42
C PHE A 80 19.71 -8.05 8.21
N GLU A 81 21.00 -7.83 7.98
CA GLU A 81 21.79 -8.43 6.91
C GLU A 81 21.82 -9.97 7.09
N GLU A 82 20.85 -10.68 6.50
CA GLU A 82 20.87 -12.15 6.33
C GLU A 82 21.72 -12.56 5.11
N GLU A 83 22.88 -11.93 4.91
CA GLU A 83 23.79 -12.28 3.80
C GLU A 83 24.97 -13.20 4.21
N ALA A 84 25.01 -13.73 5.44
CA ALA A 84 26.19 -14.47 5.94
C ALA A 84 26.09 -16.01 6.03
N LEU A 85 24.96 -16.66 5.73
CA LEU A 85 24.79 -18.10 6.04
C LEU A 85 24.67 -19.07 4.84
N VAL A 86 24.69 -18.61 3.59
CA VAL A 86 24.48 -19.51 2.43
C VAL A 86 25.80 -19.95 1.76
N GLU A 87 26.93 -19.27 1.98
CA GLU A 87 28.21 -19.67 1.37
C GLU A 87 28.96 -20.79 2.13
N GLU A 88 28.66 -21.06 3.41
CA GLU A 88 29.36 -22.11 4.17
C GLU A 88 28.86 -23.54 3.90
N GLU A 89 27.60 -23.75 3.47
CA GLU A 89 27.08 -25.10 3.25
C GLU A 89 27.49 -25.73 1.89
N MET A 90 28.02 -24.95 0.94
CA MET A 90 28.43 -25.50 -0.37
C MET A 90 29.85 -26.09 -0.37
N HIS A 91 30.62 -25.97 0.72
CA HIS A 91 32.02 -26.44 0.78
C HIS A 91 32.23 -27.72 1.61
N VAL A 92 31.17 -28.35 2.15
CA VAL A 92 31.32 -29.53 3.04
C VAL A 92 30.47 -30.75 2.63
N ALA A 93 29.74 -30.72 1.51
CA ALA A 93 28.97 -31.87 1.03
C ALA A 93 29.65 -32.61 -0.15
#